data_AF-A0AA39UL52-F1
#
_entry.id   AF-A0AA39UL52-F1
#
_cell.length_a   1.000
_cell.length_b   1.000
_cell.length_c   1.000
_cell.angle_alpha   90.00
_cell.angle_beta   90.00
_cell.angle_gamma   90.00
#
_symmetry.space_group_name_H-M   'P 1'
#
loop_
_entity.id
_entity.type
_entity.pdbx_description
1 polymer ?
#
loop_
_entity_poly.entity_id
_entity_poly.type
_entity_poly.pdbx_seq_one_letter_code
_entity_poly.pdbx_strand_id
1 'polypeptide(L)'
;LGRFMCAQEVHNQEDPEEFLVNPCSLEFNSEVEKALCPHKQILADLIDNPNDVDDAIVPAKVWLQSLKKQPLILHWNRGLTLNDLARINNYFFCRVLKICKEQSIDWATSLAMSHALTLLIAYRYRNLFSQDEDCPPTLDIEAVDRFVCQKAWEGLVGYTGCTTEGKSKPDAADVDMEALIILEMQMFDRSEDAGVAGNHQWGLDVGMHQDGWYPWSNDGPEGEKNLHEGNESELEVSLFHLTSVKSN
;
A
#
# COMPACT_ATOMS: atom_id res chain seq x y z
N LEU A 1 -20.62 -16.48 12.97
CA LEU A 1 -20.04 -15.23 13.49
C LEU A 1 -18.57 -15.50 13.81
N GLY A 2 -17.66 -15.09 12.93
CA GLY A 2 -16.22 -15.20 13.17
C GLY A 2 -15.83 -14.31 14.35
N ARG A 3 -14.98 -14.81 15.24
CA ARG A 3 -14.44 -14.01 16.34
C ARG A 3 -13.48 -12.97 15.73
N PHE A 4 -13.84 -11.70 15.82
CA PHE A 4 -12.90 -10.62 15.57
C PHE A 4 -11.80 -10.69 16.64
N MET A 5 -10.54 -10.73 16.22
CA MET A 5 -9.39 -10.68 17.14
C MET A 5 -9.12 -9.24 17.54
N CYS A 6 -8.67 -9.03 18.78
CA CYS A 6 -8.30 -7.70 19.25
C CYS A 6 -7.06 -7.19 18.49
N ALA A 7 -6.96 -5.90 18.18
CA ALA A 7 -5.82 -5.33 17.45
C ALA A 7 -4.45 -5.64 18.10
N GLN A 8 -4.41 -5.77 19.42
CA GLN A 8 -3.23 -6.20 20.17
C GLN A 8 -2.89 -7.69 20.01
N GLU A 9 -3.86 -8.55 19.74
CA GLU A 9 -3.64 -9.97 19.44
C GLU A 9 -3.10 -10.17 18.01
N VAL A 10 -3.47 -9.29 17.07
CA VAL A 10 -2.89 -9.23 15.72
C VAL A 10 -1.44 -8.76 15.76
N HIS A 11 -1.13 -7.74 16.58
CA HIS A 11 0.25 -7.24 16.74
C HIS A 11 1.22 -8.29 17.30
N ASN A 12 0.72 -9.31 18.02
CA ASN A 12 1.54 -10.40 18.54
C ASN A 12 1.72 -11.57 17.56
N GLN A 13 1.05 -11.54 16.40
CA GLN A 13 1.37 -12.42 15.29
C GLN A 13 2.48 -11.73 14.49
N GLU A 14 3.57 -12.46 14.20
CA GLU A 14 4.64 -11.96 13.32
C GLU A 14 4.00 -11.53 11.99
N ASP A 15 3.95 -10.22 11.75
CA ASP A 15 3.45 -9.69 10.49
C ASP A 15 4.49 -10.04 9.41
N PRO A 16 4.15 -10.88 8.42
CA PRO A 16 5.09 -11.25 7.37
C PRO A 16 5.50 -10.04 6.50
N GLU A 17 4.83 -8.89 6.62
CA GLU A 17 5.20 -7.63 6.00
C GLU A 17 6.12 -6.75 6.87
N GLU A 18 6.34 -7.07 8.15
CA GLU A 18 7.26 -6.36 9.03
C GLU A 18 8.71 -6.37 8.48
N PHE A 19 9.08 -7.45 7.78
CA PHE A 19 10.36 -7.58 7.08
C PHE A 19 10.51 -6.62 5.88
N LEU A 20 9.40 -6.13 5.31
CA LEU A 20 9.44 -5.14 4.22
C LEU A 20 9.74 -3.74 4.74
N VAL A 21 9.31 -3.45 5.98
CA VAL A 21 9.49 -2.15 6.64
C VAL A 21 10.90 -2.00 7.21
N ASN A 22 11.49 -3.09 7.71
CA ASN A 22 12.87 -3.11 8.18
C ASN A 22 13.82 -3.73 7.13
N PRO A 23 14.57 -2.92 6.37
CA PRO A 23 15.47 -3.42 5.34
C PRO A 23 16.63 -4.25 5.89
N CYS A 24 16.91 -4.25 7.20
CA CYS A 24 17.95 -5.06 7.83
C CYS A 24 17.44 -6.42 8.33
N SER A 25 16.15 -6.70 8.20
CA SER A 25 15.52 -7.89 8.78
C SER A 25 15.88 -9.20 8.05
N LEU A 26 16.15 -9.13 6.75
CA LEU A 26 16.53 -10.28 5.93
C LEU A 26 17.66 -9.89 4.97
N GLU A 27 18.83 -10.50 5.13
CA GLU A 27 19.98 -10.26 4.25
C GLU A 27 19.72 -10.73 2.82
N PHE A 28 20.16 -9.93 1.84
CA PHE A 28 20.15 -10.36 0.43
C PHE A 28 21.06 -11.57 0.21
N ASN A 29 20.69 -12.44 -0.72
CA ASN A 29 21.42 -13.66 -1.02
C ASN A 29 22.28 -13.51 -2.29
N SER A 30 23.04 -14.56 -2.62
CA SER A 30 23.92 -14.57 -3.80
C SER A 30 23.16 -14.49 -5.13
N GLU A 31 21.90 -14.92 -5.17
CA GLU A 31 21.05 -14.81 -6.35
C GLU A 31 20.71 -13.33 -6.62
N VAL A 32 20.19 -12.63 -5.62
CA VAL A 32 19.86 -11.20 -5.70
C VAL A 32 21.11 -10.39 -6.02
N GLU A 33 22.25 -10.70 -5.39
CA GLU A 33 23.50 -9.99 -5.69
C GLU A 33 23.96 -10.22 -7.13
N LYS A 34 23.88 -11.44 -7.66
CA LYS A 34 24.22 -11.72 -9.07
C LYS A 34 23.27 -11.05 -10.06
N ALA A 35 21.97 -10.99 -9.74
CA ALA A 35 20.97 -10.37 -10.59
C ALA A 35 21.10 -8.85 -10.62
N LEU A 36 21.34 -8.20 -9.47
CA LEU A 36 21.26 -6.74 -9.35
C LEU A 36 22.61 -6.02 -9.45
N CYS A 37 23.72 -6.67 -9.05
CA CYS A 37 25.05 -6.04 -9.05
C CYS A 37 25.47 -5.47 -10.41
N PRO A 38 25.24 -6.14 -11.56
CA PRO A 38 25.56 -5.57 -12.86
C PRO A 38 24.83 -4.27 -13.18
N HIS A 39 23.66 -4.06 -12.58
CA HIS A 39 22.77 -2.92 -12.83
C HIS A 39 22.77 -1.90 -11.70
N LYS A 40 23.67 -2.02 -10.71
CA LYS A 40 23.67 -1.17 -9.50
C LYS A 40 23.70 0.32 -9.82
N GLN A 41 24.46 0.74 -10.84
CA GLN A 41 24.55 2.14 -11.24
C GLN A 41 23.24 2.63 -11.85
N ILE A 42 22.64 1.86 -12.77
CA ILE A 42 21.33 2.17 -13.36
C ILE A 42 20.27 2.32 -12.27
N LEU A 43 20.26 1.43 -11.26
CA LEU A 43 19.32 1.52 -10.14
C LEU A 43 19.51 2.80 -9.30
N ALA A 44 20.73 3.28 -9.14
CA ALA A 44 21.00 4.53 -8.44
C ALA A 44 20.65 5.75 -9.30
N ASP A 45 20.96 5.71 -10.60
CA ASP A 45 20.61 6.77 -11.54
C ASP A 45 19.09 6.90 -11.68
N LEU A 46 18.34 5.82 -11.57
CA LEU A 46 16.87 5.85 -11.50
C LEU A 46 16.34 6.56 -10.26
N ILE A 47 17.10 6.61 -9.17
CA ILE A 47 16.75 7.35 -7.95
C ILE A 47 17.13 8.81 -8.10
N ASP A 48 18.37 9.09 -8.50
CA ASP A 48 18.91 10.45 -8.53
C ASP A 48 18.45 11.26 -9.75
N ASN A 49 18.43 10.66 -10.94
CA ASN A 49 18.13 11.33 -12.22
C ASN A 49 17.37 10.39 -13.19
N PRO A 50 16.13 9.99 -12.85
CA PRO A 50 15.38 8.98 -13.63
C PRO A 50 15.17 9.35 -15.10
N ASN A 51 15.16 10.64 -15.44
CA ASN A 51 14.99 11.10 -16.81
C ASN A 51 16.19 10.80 -17.71
N ASP A 52 17.40 10.73 -17.14
CA ASP A 52 18.65 10.52 -17.89
C ASP A 52 18.91 9.05 -18.22
N VAL A 53 18.21 8.13 -17.55
CA VAL A 53 18.31 6.69 -17.82
C VAL A 53 17.55 6.36 -19.09
N ASP A 54 18.17 5.61 -20.01
CA ASP A 54 17.57 5.22 -21.29
C ASP A 54 16.29 4.38 -21.08
N ASP A 55 15.22 4.83 -21.74
CA ASP A 55 13.90 4.19 -21.76
C ASP A 55 13.97 2.75 -22.30
N ALA A 56 14.91 2.45 -23.21
CA ALA A 56 15.09 1.11 -23.77
C ALA A 56 15.62 0.08 -22.75
N ILE A 57 16.21 0.54 -21.65
CA ILE A 57 16.78 -0.31 -20.59
C ILE A 57 15.73 -0.59 -19.50
N VAL A 58 14.80 0.34 -19.30
CA VAL A 58 13.85 0.34 -18.18
C VAL A 58 12.41 0.33 -18.71
N PRO A 59 11.86 -0.86 -19.05
CA PRO A 59 10.47 -0.99 -19.53
C PRO A 59 9.42 -0.33 -18.62
N ALA A 60 9.68 -0.30 -17.32
CA ALA A 60 8.84 0.34 -16.32
C ALA A 60 8.63 1.84 -16.56
N LYS A 61 9.67 2.52 -17.06
CA LYS A 61 9.64 3.96 -17.34
C LYS A 61 8.72 4.26 -18.53
N VAL A 62 8.83 3.48 -19.61
CA VAL A 62 7.95 3.59 -20.79
C VAL A 62 6.49 3.35 -20.42
N TRP A 63 6.25 2.33 -19.60
CA TRP A 63 4.90 2.01 -19.14
C TRP A 63 4.31 3.15 -18.29
N LEU A 64 5.07 3.71 -17.34
CA LEU A 64 4.61 4.85 -16.53
C LEU A 64 4.22 6.07 -17.39
N GLN A 65 5.00 6.38 -18.43
CA GLN A 65 4.68 7.46 -19.37
C GLN A 65 3.39 7.22 -20.15
N SER A 66 3.02 5.95 -20.37
CA SER A 66 1.81 5.58 -21.11
C SER A 66 0.51 5.76 -20.31
N LEU A 67 0.60 5.93 -18.98
CA LEU A 67 -0.56 6.00 -18.11
C LEU A 67 -1.12 7.43 -18.01
N LYS A 68 -2.45 7.53 -18.09
CA LYS A 68 -3.16 8.80 -17.91
C LYS A 68 -3.16 9.32 -16.47
N LYS A 69 -2.88 8.44 -15.51
CA LYS A 69 -2.73 8.74 -14.07
C LYS A 69 -1.55 7.93 -13.55
N GLN A 70 -0.67 8.56 -12.78
CA GLN A 70 0.44 7.85 -12.16
C GLN A 70 -0.10 6.94 -11.05
N PRO A 71 0.23 5.64 -11.07
CA PRO A 71 -0.14 4.74 -9.98
C PRO A 71 0.68 5.14 -8.75
N LEU A 72 0.00 5.27 -7.61
CA LEU A 72 0.60 5.76 -6.36
C LEU A 72 1.72 4.84 -5.86
N ILE A 73 1.61 3.52 -6.06
CA ILE A 73 2.61 2.56 -5.60
C ILE A 73 2.63 1.32 -6.52
N LEU A 74 3.83 0.95 -6.97
CA LEU A 74 4.07 -0.23 -7.80
C LEU A 74 4.64 -1.39 -6.96
N HIS A 75 3.77 -2.07 -6.20
CA HIS A 75 4.14 -3.32 -5.53
C HIS A 75 3.71 -4.50 -6.41
N TRP A 76 4.58 -4.89 -7.34
CA TRP A 76 4.35 -6.02 -8.23
C TRP A 76 5.26 -7.18 -7.91
N ASN A 77 4.69 -8.35 -7.62
CA ASN A 77 5.46 -9.47 -7.08
C ASN A 77 5.26 -10.73 -7.92
N ARG A 78 5.14 -10.65 -9.25
CA ARG A 78 4.84 -11.82 -10.11
C ARG A 78 5.71 -13.03 -9.75
N GLY A 79 5.13 -13.98 -9.00
CA GLY A 79 5.84 -15.16 -8.49
C GLY A 79 7.03 -14.88 -7.56
N LEU A 80 7.27 -13.62 -7.15
CA LEU A 80 8.26 -13.25 -6.15
C LEU A 80 7.63 -13.37 -4.76
N THR A 81 8.35 -14.01 -3.85
CA THR A 81 7.94 -14.19 -2.46
C THR A 81 8.18 -12.92 -1.65
N LEU A 82 7.52 -12.76 -0.50
CA LEU A 82 7.82 -11.66 0.44
C LEU A 82 9.30 -11.62 0.83
N ASN A 83 9.94 -12.79 0.96
CA ASN A 83 11.37 -12.90 1.19
C ASN A 83 12.21 -12.33 0.04
N ASP A 84 11.77 -12.46 -1.22
CA ASP A 84 12.48 -11.87 -2.36
C ASP A 84 12.43 -10.35 -2.29
N LEU A 85 11.27 -9.79 -1.93
CA LEU A 85 11.10 -8.34 -1.75
C LEU A 85 11.94 -7.81 -0.61
N ALA A 86 11.91 -8.48 0.55
CA ALA A 86 12.72 -8.10 1.71
C ALA A 86 14.23 -8.14 1.37
N ARG A 87 14.68 -9.15 0.62
CA ARG A 87 16.07 -9.23 0.14
C ARG A 87 16.41 -8.12 -0.85
N ILE A 88 15.51 -7.76 -1.76
CA ILE A 88 15.73 -6.62 -2.67
C ILE A 88 15.79 -5.32 -1.87
N ASN A 89 14.90 -5.11 -0.89
CA ASN A 89 14.93 -3.95 0.01
C ASN A 89 16.26 -3.85 0.76
N ASN A 90 16.75 -4.97 1.31
CA ASN A 90 18.05 -5.05 1.96
C ASN A 90 19.19 -4.70 0.98
N TYR A 91 19.14 -5.20 -0.26
CA TYR A 91 20.12 -4.86 -1.29
C TYR A 91 20.14 -3.36 -1.59
N PHE A 92 18.98 -2.74 -1.77
CA PHE A 92 18.87 -1.28 -1.98
C PHE A 92 19.52 -0.51 -0.85
N PHE A 93 19.16 -0.83 0.39
CA PHE A 93 19.69 -0.19 1.58
C PHE A 93 21.22 -0.36 1.71
N CYS A 94 21.71 -1.57 1.46
CA CYS A 94 23.12 -1.89 1.66
C CYS A 94 24.05 -1.48 0.50
N ARG A 95 23.52 -1.33 -0.72
CA ARG A 95 24.33 -1.19 -1.96
C ARG A 95 23.95 0.00 -2.83
N VAL A 96 22.66 0.24 -3.06
CA VAL A 96 22.16 1.27 -4.00
C VAL A 96 22.12 2.63 -3.32
N LEU A 97 21.45 2.75 -2.17
CA LEU A 97 21.31 4.03 -1.45
C LEU A 97 22.65 4.60 -0.97
N LYS A 98 23.69 3.77 -0.83
CA LYS A 98 25.04 4.24 -0.49
C LYS A 98 25.74 5.01 -1.61
N ILE A 99 25.25 4.90 -2.86
CA ILE A 99 25.82 5.61 -4.01
C ILE A 99 24.90 6.74 -4.51
N CYS A 100 23.63 6.75 -4.11
CA CYS A 100 22.70 7.83 -4.42
C CYS A 100 23.11 9.15 -3.77
N LYS A 101 22.88 10.26 -4.49
CA LYS A 101 23.09 11.62 -4.00
C LYS A 101 21.83 12.16 -3.32
N GLU A 102 20.65 11.78 -3.80
CA GLU A 102 19.36 12.14 -3.19
C GLU A 102 18.81 11.00 -2.34
N GLN A 103 18.16 11.35 -1.23
CA GLN A 103 17.42 10.41 -0.37
C GLN A 103 15.91 10.53 -0.63
N SER A 104 15.50 10.73 -1.88
CA SER A 104 14.09 10.83 -2.24
C SER A 104 13.46 9.43 -2.23
N ILE A 105 12.62 9.16 -1.23
CA ILE A 105 12.09 7.81 -0.96
C ILE A 105 10.81 7.51 -1.75
N ASP A 106 10.04 8.50 -2.21
CA ASP A 106 8.63 8.25 -2.53
C ASP A 106 8.37 7.62 -3.90
N TRP A 107 8.71 8.27 -5.01
CA TRP A 107 8.31 7.78 -6.35
C TRP A 107 9.49 7.23 -7.17
N ALA A 108 10.68 7.84 -7.07
CA ALA A 108 11.88 7.41 -7.79
C ALA A 108 12.38 6.05 -7.28
N THR A 109 12.27 5.81 -5.97
CA THR A 109 12.47 4.49 -5.37
C THR A 109 11.47 3.47 -5.90
N SER A 110 10.21 3.85 -6.15
CA SER A 110 9.21 2.92 -6.70
C SER A 110 9.58 2.47 -8.12
N LEU A 111 10.10 3.36 -8.97
CA LEU A 111 10.59 3.01 -10.30
C LEU A 111 11.84 2.12 -10.24
N ALA A 112 12.83 2.50 -9.42
CA ALA A 112 14.05 1.71 -9.25
C ALA A 112 13.75 0.32 -8.68
N MET A 113 12.85 0.24 -7.69
CA MET A 113 12.38 -1.04 -7.12
C MET A 113 11.66 -1.89 -8.16
N SER A 114 10.76 -1.30 -8.95
CA SER A 114 10.07 -2.00 -10.04
C SER A 114 11.06 -2.57 -11.06
N HIS A 115 12.10 -1.80 -11.39
CA HIS A 115 13.16 -2.28 -12.28
C HIS A 115 13.96 -3.41 -11.64
N ALA A 116 14.31 -3.33 -10.35
CA ALA A 116 15.02 -4.42 -9.66
C ALA A 116 14.21 -5.72 -9.59
N LEU A 117 12.90 -5.64 -9.37
CA LEU A 117 12.00 -6.79 -9.43
C LEU A 117 12.01 -7.42 -10.83
N THR A 118 11.97 -6.58 -11.86
CA THR A 118 12.09 -6.99 -13.27
C THR A 118 13.40 -7.71 -13.53
N LEU A 119 14.53 -7.18 -13.05
CA LEU A 119 15.85 -7.76 -13.20
C LEU A 119 15.97 -9.12 -12.51
N LEU A 120 15.39 -9.30 -11.32
CA LEU A 120 15.40 -10.59 -10.63
C LEU A 120 14.59 -11.65 -11.40
N ILE A 121 13.43 -11.28 -11.93
CA ILE A 121 12.61 -12.17 -12.78
C ILE A 121 13.36 -12.50 -14.07
N ALA A 122 13.94 -11.48 -14.73
CA ALA A 122 14.76 -11.64 -15.92
C ALA A 122 15.92 -12.61 -15.68
N TYR A 123 16.59 -12.52 -14.53
CA TYR A 123 17.66 -13.43 -14.14
C TYR A 123 17.16 -14.87 -13.93
N ARG A 124 16.09 -15.05 -13.14
CA ARG A 124 15.51 -16.38 -12.82
C ARG A 124 15.02 -17.13 -14.05
N TYR A 125 14.33 -16.42 -14.94
CA TYR A 125 13.66 -16.99 -16.11
C TYR A 125 14.41 -16.73 -17.41
N ARG A 126 15.67 -16.29 -17.36
CA ARG A 126 16.49 -15.97 -18.53
C ARG A 126 16.44 -17.07 -19.58
N ASN A 127 16.74 -18.30 -19.18
CA ASN A 127 16.79 -19.45 -20.10
C ASN A 127 15.43 -19.74 -20.73
N LEU A 128 14.33 -19.52 -20.01
CA LEU A 128 12.98 -19.71 -20.52
C LEU A 128 12.65 -18.63 -21.57
N PHE A 129 12.93 -17.37 -21.26
CA PHE A 129 12.68 -16.26 -22.18
C PHE A 129 13.59 -16.28 -23.41
N SER A 130 14.83 -16.75 -23.28
CA SER A 130 15.76 -16.90 -24.41
C SER A 130 15.40 -18.03 -25.38
N GLN A 131 14.45 -18.91 -25.03
CA GLN A 131 13.93 -19.97 -25.91
C GLN A 131 12.66 -19.55 -26.66
N ASP A 132 12.13 -18.36 -26.39
CA ASP A 132 10.95 -17.81 -27.06
C ASP A 132 11.25 -17.61 -28.57
N GLU A 133 10.29 -17.91 -29.44
CA GLU A 133 10.43 -17.80 -30.90
C GLU A 133 10.69 -16.35 -31.34
N ASP A 134 10.17 -15.38 -30.57
CA ASP A 134 10.36 -13.95 -30.83
C ASP A 134 11.72 -13.43 -30.33
N CYS A 135 12.52 -14.27 -29.65
CA CYS A 135 13.79 -13.84 -29.07
C CYS A 135 14.81 -13.53 -30.19
N PRO A 136 15.52 -12.38 -30.12
CA PRO A 136 16.58 -12.05 -31.07
C PRO A 136 17.67 -13.13 -31.14
N PRO A 137 18.43 -13.20 -32.24
CA PRO A 137 19.51 -14.16 -32.39
C PRO A 137 20.51 -14.07 -31.24
N THR A 138 20.92 -15.22 -30.68
CA THR A 138 21.77 -15.30 -29.47
C THR A 138 23.15 -14.65 -29.62
N LEU A 139 23.55 -14.30 -30.85
CA LEU A 139 24.77 -13.55 -31.15
C LEU A 139 24.69 -12.08 -30.72
N ASP A 140 23.48 -11.51 -30.61
CA ASP A 140 23.24 -10.15 -30.12
C ASP A 140 22.82 -10.20 -28.65
N ILE A 141 23.82 -10.26 -27.76
CA ILE A 141 23.61 -10.41 -26.32
C ILE A 141 22.80 -9.23 -25.76
N GLU A 142 23.03 -8.01 -26.24
CA GLU A 142 22.31 -6.82 -25.77
C GLU A 142 20.85 -6.82 -26.21
N ALA A 143 20.54 -7.27 -27.44
CA ALA A 143 19.16 -7.43 -27.87
C ALA A 143 18.45 -8.55 -27.09
N VAL A 144 19.13 -9.66 -26.82
CA VAL A 144 18.58 -10.74 -25.97
C VAL A 144 18.34 -10.24 -24.55
N ASP A 145 19.26 -9.49 -23.96
CA ASP A 145 19.10 -8.94 -22.60
C ASP A 145 17.91 -7.99 -22.51
N ARG A 146 17.77 -7.10 -23.50
CA ARG A 146 16.60 -6.21 -23.59
C ARG A 146 15.30 -6.99 -23.76
N PHE A 147 15.29 -8.01 -24.61
CA PHE A 147 14.11 -8.86 -24.81
C PHE A 147 13.71 -9.62 -23.53
N VAL A 148 14.69 -10.23 -22.85
CA VAL A 148 14.49 -10.94 -21.58
C VAL A 148 13.96 -10.00 -20.50
N CYS A 149 14.51 -8.79 -20.41
CA CYS A 149 14.03 -7.75 -19.49
C CYS A 149 12.59 -7.32 -19.81
N GLN A 150 12.28 -7.12 -21.10
CA GLN A 150 10.93 -6.76 -21.56
C GLN A 150 9.90 -7.85 -21.25
N LYS A 151 10.20 -9.14 -21.53
CA LYS A 151 9.31 -10.27 -21.18
C LYS A 151 9.13 -10.41 -19.67
N ALA A 152 10.19 -10.17 -18.89
CA ALA A 152 10.09 -10.16 -17.42
C ALA A 152 9.13 -9.06 -16.94
N TRP A 153 9.23 -7.87 -17.51
CA TRP A 153 8.36 -6.73 -17.22
C TRP A 153 6.90 -6.98 -17.62
N GLU A 154 6.65 -7.46 -18.83
CA GLU A 154 5.31 -7.83 -19.30
C GLU A 154 4.67 -8.86 -18.38
N GLY A 155 5.47 -9.82 -17.93
CA GLY A 155 5.06 -10.76 -16.91
C GLY A 155 4.66 -10.10 -15.59
N LEU A 156 5.47 -9.14 -15.13
CA LEU A 156 5.26 -8.40 -13.90
C LEU A 156 3.93 -7.62 -13.95
N VAL A 157 3.70 -6.90 -15.06
CA VAL A 157 2.49 -6.10 -15.30
C VAL A 157 1.26 -6.97 -15.60
N GLY A 158 1.40 -8.06 -16.36
CA GLY A 158 0.29 -8.96 -16.67
C GLY A 158 -0.30 -9.64 -15.43
N TYR A 159 0.49 -9.74 -14.36
CA TYR A 159 0.08 -10.30 -13.08
C TYR A 159 -0.56 -9.30 -12.11
N THR A 160 -0.61 -8.02 -12.47
CA THR A 160 -1.21 -6.96 -11.64
C THR A 160 -2.69 -7.22 -11.36
N GLY A 161 -3.34 -7.99 -12.23
CA GLY A 161 -4.72 -8.45 -12.04
C GLY A 161 -4.84 -9.83 -11.38
N CYS A 162 -3.76 -10.45 -10.87
CA CYS A 162 -3.78 -11.83 -10.37
C CYS A 162 -3.14 -12.01 -8.97
N THR A 163 -3.62 -12.97 -8.18
CA THR A 163 -3.01 -13.45 -6.92
C THR A 163 -1.72 -14.22 -7.21
N THR A 164 -0.87 -14.51 -6.21
CA THR A 164 0.38 -15.31 -6.31
C THR A 164 0.21 -16.72 -6.90
N GLU A 165 -1.03 -17.18 -7.06
CA GLU A 165 -1.37 -18.44 -7.74
C GLU A 165 -1.85 -18.25 -9.20
N GLY A 166 -1.85 -17.02 -9.71
CA GLY A 166 -2.27 -16.69 -11.08
C GLY A 166 -3.79 -16.55 -11.29
N LYS A 167 -4.58 -16.53 -10.20
CA LYS A 167 -6.05 -16.30 -10.27
C LYS A 167 -6.33 -14.81 -10.32
N SER A 168 -7.36 -14.37 -11.03
CA SER A 168 -7.75 -12.94 -11.02
C SER A 168 -7.98 -12.45 -9.59
N LYS A 169 -7.36 -11.34 -9.20
CA LYS A 169 -7.69 -10.64 -7.95
C LYS A 169 -9.15 -10.20 -8.05
N PRO A 170 -9.98 -10.41 -7.01
CA PRO A 170 -11.26 -9.74 -6.95
C PRO A 170 -11.03 -8.23 -7.04
N ASP A 171 -12.00 -7.50 -7.61
CA ASP A 171 -11.94 -6.04 -7.69
C ASP A 171 -11.52 -5.49 -6.32
N ALA A 172 -10.52 -4.62 -6.32
CA ALA A 172 -10.00 -4.04 -5.09
C ALA A 172 -11.15 -3.29 -4.41
N ALA A 173 -11.73 -3.89 -3.38
CA ALA A 173 -12.61 -3.20 -2.46
C ALA A 173 -11.77 -2.12 -1.80
N ASP A 174 -12.22 -0.87 -1.88
CA ASP A 174 -11.60 0.23 -1.16
C ASP A 174 -11.94 0.06 0.32
N VAL A 175 -11.15 -0.77 1.01
CA VAL A 175 -11.39 -1.18 2.40
C VAL A 175 -11.43 0.04 3.31
N ASP A 176 -10.65 1.07 3.02
CA ASP A 176 -10.65 2.31 3.78
C ASP A 176 -11.97 3.06 3.60
N MET A 177 -12.48 3.16 2.37
CA MET A 177 -13.81 3.74 2.12
C MET A 177 -14.93 2.90 2.71
N GLU A 178 -14.89 1.56 2.61
CA GLU A 178 -15.88 0.68 3.23
C GLU A 178 -15.83 0.79 4.77
N ALA A 179 -14.64 0.87 5.36
CA ALA A 179 -14.46 1.06 6.80
C ALA A 179 -14.97 2.44 7.25
N LEU A 180 -14.72 3.50 6.48
CA LEU A 180 -15.26 4.84 6.74
C LEU A 180 -16.79 4.84 6.67
N ILE A 181 -17.39 4.18 5.67
CA ILE A 181 -18.84 4.06 5.55
C ILE A 181 -19.42 3.29 6.74
N ILE A 182 -18.82 2.16 7.13
CA ILE A 182 -19.29 1.37 8.29
C ILE A 182 -19.14 2.17 9.58
N LEU A 183 -18.02 2.88 9.76
CA LEU A 183 -17.79 3.73 10.92
C LEU A 183 -18.82 4.85 10.99
N GLU A 184 -19.08 5.54 9.88
CA GLU A 184 -20.07 6.61 9.79
C GLU A 184 -21.47 6.07 10.14
N MET A 185 -21.87 4.95 9.55
CA MET A 185 -23.15 4.28 9.85
C MET A 185 -23.28 3.91 11.34
N GLN A 186 -22.19 3.49 11.99
CA GLN A 186 -22.21 3.15 13.43
C GLN A 186 -22.20 4.38 14.33
N MET A 187 -21.43 5.41 13.98
CA MET A 187 -21.34 6.65 14.75
C MET A 187 -22.65 7.43 14.76
N PHE A 188 -23.40 7.33 13.67
CA PHE A 188 -24.67 8.03 13.49
C PHE A 188 -25.90 7.11 13.53
N ASP A 189 -25.76 5.84 13.94
CA ASP A 189 -26.90 4.92 14.07
C ASP A 189 -27.92 5.44 15.11
N ARG A 190 -29.18 5.57 14.69
CA ARG A 190 -30.32 5.99 15.52
C ARG A 190 -31.31 4.86 15.78
N SER A 191 -30.95 3.62 15.49
CA SER A 191 -31.79 2.47 15.78
C SER A 191 -31.94 2.26 17.30
N GLU A 192 -32.99 1.55 17.71
CA GLU A 192 -33.13 1.12 19.12
C GLU A 192 -31.92 0.28 19.59
N ASP A 193 -31.27 -0.43 18.66
CA ASP A 193 -30.08 -1.25 18.93
C ASP A 193 -28.86 -0.38 19.32
N ALA A 194 -28.80 0.88 18.87
CA ALA A 194 -27.75 1.84 19.24
C ALA A 194 -27.91 2.39 20.66
N GLY A 195 -29.09 2.23 21.28
CA GLY A 195 -29.40 2.68 22.63
C GLY A 195 -29.09 4.17 22.86
N VAL A 196 -28.49 4.50 24.00
CA VAL A 196 -28.21 5.88 24.42
C VAL A 196 -27.28 6.64 23.44
N ALA A 197 -26.41 5.93 22.73
CA ALA A 197 -25.52 6.53 21.74
C ALA A 197 -26.25 7.07 20.50
N GLY A 198 -27.42 6.49 20.18
CA GLY A 198 -28.29 6.93 19.08
C GLY A 198 -29.07 8.22 19.35
N ASN A 199 -29.00 8.77 20.57
CA ASN A 199 -29.72 9.98 20.97
C ASN A 199 -28.97 11.27 20.57
N HIS A 200 -28.57 11.37 19.30
CA HIS A 200 -28.00 12.59 18.71
C HIS A 200 -26.80 13.17 19.48
N GLN A 201 -26.01 12.31 20.13
CA GLN A 201 -24.96 12.77 21.06
C GLN A 201 -23.87 13.60 20.35
N TRP A 202 -23.61 13.29 19.08
CA TRP A 202 -22.66 14.03 18.25
C TRP A 202 -23.24 15.38 17.81
N GLY A 203 -22.56 16.46 18.17
CA GLY A 203 -22.97 17.82 17.82
C GLY A 203 -23.68 18.60 18.94
N LEU A 204 -23.95 17.98 20.10
CA LEU A 204 -24.56 18.68 21.25
C LEU A 204 -23.59 19.68 21.93
N ASP A 205 -22.29 19.39 21.90
CA ASP A 205 -21.23 20.25 22.46
C ASP A 205 -20.66 21.27 21.45
N VAL A 206 -21.36 21.52 20.34
CA VAL A 206 -20.92 22.43 19.29
C VAL A 206 -20.91 23.87 19.81
N GLY A 207 -19.70 24.37 20.06
CA GLY A 207 -19.46 25.76 20.44
C GLY A 207 -19.59 26.71 19.25
N MET A 208 -19.61 28.02 19.55
CA MET A 208 -19.76 29.10 18.55
C MET A 208 -18.66 29.16 17.48
N HIS A 209 -17.62 28.32 17.58
CA HIS A 209 -16.49 28.26 16.64
C HIS A 209 -16.62 27.18 15.55
N GLN A 210 -17.70 26.40 15.55
CA GLN A 210 -17.93 25.30 14.62
C GLN A 210 -19.14 25.55 13.70
N ASP A 211 -19.45 26.83 13.43
CA ASP A 211 -20.50 27.30 12.50
C ASP A 211 -21.88 26.65 12.64
N GLY A 212 -22.24 26.19 13.85
CA GLY A 212 -23.51 25.52 14.11
C GLY A 212 -23.65 24.19 13.38
N TRP A 213 -22.53 23.49 13.15
CA TRP A 213 -22.52 22.18 12.52
C TRP A 213 -23.46 21.21 13.26
N TYR A 214 -24.51 20.77 12.56
CA TYR A 214 -25.49 19.83 13.07
C TYR A 214 -25.61 18.65 12.10
N PRO A 215 -24.94 17.52 12.40
CA PRO A 215 -24.84 16.37 11.48
C PRO A 215 -26.20 15.73 11.19
N TRP A 216 -27.20 16.02 12.02
CA TRP A 216 -28.56 15.49 11.94
C TRP A 216 -29.56 16.41 11.22
N SER A 217 -29.09 17.51 10.63
CA SER A 217 -29.94 18.37 9.79
C SER A 217 -30.40 17.62 8.53
N ASN A 218 -31.51 18.06 7.93
CA ASN A 218 -32.02 17.45 6.69
C ASN A 218 -31.06 17.57 5.49
N ASP A 219 -30.07 18.47 5.58
CA ASP A 219 -29.00 18.62 4.59
C ASP A 219 -27.71 17.85 4.97
N GLY A 220 -27.71 17.16 6.11
CA GLY A 220 -26.64 16.30 6.59
C GLY A 220 -26.66 14.89 5.95
N PRO A 221 -25.59 14.10 6.11
CA PRO A 221 -25.45 12.79 5.49
C PRO A 221 -26.53 11.76 5.91
N GLU A 222 -27.25 12.01 7.00
CA GLU A 222 -28.15 11.08 7.70
C GLU A 222 -29.64 11.49 7.67
N GLY A 223 -30.05 12.22 6.61
CA GLY A 223 -31.42 12.73 6.43
C GLY A 223 -32.51 11.69 6.74
N GLU A 224 -33.26 11.97 7.82
CA GLU A 224 -34.52 11.35 8.30
C GLU A 224 -34.82 9.90 7.86
N LYS A 225 -33.97 8.93 8.22
CA LYS A 225 -34.38 7.52 8.23
C LYS A 225 -34.05 6.88 9.57
N ASN A 226 -35.10 6.31 10.19
CA ASN A 226 -35.16 5.62 11.48
C ASN A 226 -34.99 6.55 12.69
N LEU A 227 -36.13 7.04 13.20
CA LEU A 227 -36.23 7.95 14.34
C LEU A 227 -36.57 7.14 15.59
N HIS A 228 -35.57 6.66 16.31
CA HIS A 228 -35.73 6.50 17.75
C HIS A 228 -35.72 7.90 18.39
N GLU A 229 -36.79 8.27 19.08
CA GLU A 229 -36.85 9.49 19.90
C GLU A 229 -36.59 9.11 21.36
N GLY A 230 -35.31 9.10 21.75
CA GLY A 230 -34.92 8.94 23.15
C GLY A 230 -35.37 10.12 24.02
N ASN A 231 -35.52 9.87 25.31
CA ASN A 231 -35.97 10.88 26.28
C ASN A 231 -34.79 11.55 27.01
N GLU A 232 -34.99 12.76 27.55
CA GLU A 232 -33.97 13.49 28.32
C GLU A 232 -33.50 12.75 29.58
N SER A 233 -34.21 11.72 30.03
CA SER A 233 -33.81 10.85 31.16
C SER A 233 -32.79 9.77 30.79
N GLU A 234 -32.43 9.62 29.51
CA GLU A 234 -31.38 8.73 29.02
C GLU A 234 -30.01 9.42 28.86
N LEU A 235 -29.92 10.73 29.14
CA LEU A 235 -28.66 11.49 29.11
C LEU A 235 -27.80 11.17 30.35
N GLU A 236 -26.70 10.44 30.16
CA GLU A 236 -25.64 10.36 31.17
C GLU A 236 -24.80 11.65 31.16
N VAL A 237 -25.16 12.61 32.01
CA VAL A 237 -24.28 13.75 32.32
C VAL A 237 -23.11 13.20 33.13
N SER A 238 -21.88 13.29 32.59
CA SER A 238 -20.69 12.89 33.33
C SER A 238 -20.63 13.68 34.65
N LEU A 239 -20.82 12.97 35.77
CA LEU A 239 -20.86 13.55 37.10
C LEU A 239 -19.44 14.02 37.48
N PHE A 240 -19.06 15.25 37.09
CA PHE A 240 -17.90 15.92 37.65
C PHE A 240 -18.12 16.04 39.16
N HIS A 241 -17.25 15.39 39.92
CA HIS A 241 -17.26 15.32 41.37
C HIS A 241 -16.96 16.70 41.97
N LEU A 242 -17.97 17.57 42.06
CA LEU A 242 -17.95 18.78 42.89
C LEU A 242 -18.27 18.37 44.33
N THR A 243 -17.27 17.83 45.04
CA THR A 243 -17.30 17.80 46.50
C THR A 243 -17.17 19.22 47.02
N SER A 244 -18.28 19.83 47.41
CA SER A 244 -18.29 21.00 48.29
C SER A 244 -19.30 20.81 49.41
N VAL A 245 -18.82 20.36 50.58
CA VAL A 245 -19.45 20.46 51.92
C VAL A 245 -18.31 20.18 52.93
N LYS A 246 -17.96 20.93 53.98
CA LYS A 246 -18.38 22.19 54.61
C LYS A 246 -17.25 22.63 55.57
N SER A 247 -17.21 23.92 55.89
CA SER A 247 -16.49 24.50 57.03
C SER A 247 -16.86 23.84 58.36
N ASN A 248 -15.86 23.75 59.26
CA ASN A 248 -15.99 23.96 60.70
C ASN A 248 -14.97 25.02 61.11
#